data_AF-A0A1G8LFA3-F1
#
_entry.id   AF-A0A1G8LFA3-F1
#
_cell.length_a   1.000
_cell.length_b   1.000
_cell.length_c   1.000
_cell.angle_alpha   90.00
_cell.angle_beta   90.00
_cell.angle_gamma   90.00
#
_symmetry.space_group_name_H-M   'P 1'
#
loop_
_entity.id
_entity.type
_entity.pdbx_description
1 polymer ?
#
loop_
_entity_poly.entity_id
_entity_poly.type
_entity_poly.pdbx_seq_one_letter_code
_entity_poly.pdbx_strand_id
1 'polypeptide(L)'
;MVPDLEKELKEICIALTVKLRGNGGGNGNALIDHDLIQRLHTTLDSYKEAIRTEERVSKELVWSLLYTCSRFYVQSKYSKNEADLMKEYDELNQRLVRVFSNYDDSK
;
A
#
# COMPACT_ATOMS: atom_id res chain seq x y z
N MET A 1 14.48 -10.85 9.16
CA MET A 1 15.11 -9.80 8.32
C MET A 1 14.49 -9.59 6.95
N VAL A 2 13.85 -10.55 6.28
CA VAL A 2 12.89 -10.27 5.19
C VAL A 2 11.49 -10.83 5.50
N PRO A 3 11.38 -12.04 6.08
CA PRO A 3 10.08 -12.56 6.53
C PRO A 3 9.34 -11.64 7.51
N ASP A 4 10.08 -10.89 8.34
CA ASP A 4 9.49 -9.93 9.29
C ASP A 4 8.89 -8.71 8.58
N LEU A 5 9.58 -8.20 7.54
CA LEU A 5 9.08 -7.09 6.73
C LEU A 5 7.86 -7.51 5.90
N GLU A 6 7.91 -8.70 5.29
CA GLU A 6 6.75 -9.22 4.55
C GLU A 6 5.54 -9.41 5.48
N LYS A 7 5.77 -9.94 6.68
CA LYS A 7 4.72 -10.11 7.69
C LYS A 7 4.12 -8.77 8.10
N GLU A 8 4.97 -7.79 8.41
CA GLU A 8 4.52 -6.44 8.78
C GLU A 8 3.73 -5.78 7.65
N LEU A 9 4.22 -5.85 6.41
CA LEU A 9 3.49 -5.32 5.24
C LEU A 9 2.12 -5.97 5.09
N LYS A 10 2.02 -7.29 5.23
CA LYS A 10 0.74 -8.01 5.17
C LYS A 10 -0.21 -7.55 6.28
N GLU A 11 0.28 -7.41 7.51
CA GLU A 11 -0.52 -6.93 8.64
C GLU A 11 -1.06 -5.51 8.39
N ILE A 12 -0.21 -4.61 7.87
CA ILE A 12 -0.62 -3.25 7.50
C ILE A 12 -1.67 -3.28 6.37
N CYS A 13 -1.45 -4.06 5.32
CA CYS A 13 -2.41 -4.22 4.22
C CYS A 13 -3.78 -4.72 4.70
N ILE A 14 -3.81 -5.71 5.59
CA ILE A 14 -5.05 -6.23 6.19
C ILE A 14 -5.77 -5.12 6.95
N ALA A 15 -5.04 -4.40 7.82
CA ALA A 15 -5.61 -3.33 8.63
C ALA A 15 -6.19 -2.20 7.77
N LEU A 16 -5.45 -1.74 6.75
CA LEU A 16 -5.92 -0.71 5.81
C LEU A 16 -7.13 -1.17 5.02
N THR A 17 -7.11 -2.40 4.50
CA THR A 17 -8.23 -2.96 3.74
C THR A 17 -9.51 -3.01 4.57
N VAL A 18 -9.43 -3.37 5.85
CA VAL A 18 -10.59 -3.36 6.76
C VAL A 18 -11.16 -1.96 6.91
N LYS A 19 -10.29 -0.95 7.10
CA LYS A 19 -10.71 0.46 7.22
C LYS A 19 -11.33 1.00 5.92
N LEU A 20 -10.80 0.61 4.77
CA LEU A 20 -11.28 0.99 3.44
C LEU A 20 -12.50 0.19 2.95
N ARG A 21 -12.98 -0.81 3.69
CA ARG A 21 -14.18 -1.60 3.32
C ARG A 21 -15.50 -0.94 3.69
N GLY A 22 -15.48 0.16 4.45
CA GLY A 22 -16.70 0.86 4.85
C GLY A 22 -16.53 2.38 4.89
N ASN A 23 -17.66 3.10 4.80
CA ASN A 23 -17.74 4.53 5.04
C ASN A 23 -17.68 4.84 6.55
N GLY A 24 -16.65 4.30 7.22
CA GLY A 24 -16.45 4.42 8.66
C GLY A 24 -16.02 5.82 9.12
N GLY A 25 -15.72 6.72 8.18
CA GLY A 25 -15.35 8.11 8.48
C GLY A 25 -16.53 9.03 8.80
N GLY A 26 -17.78 8.54 8.66
CA GLY A 26 -18.99 9.34 8.87
C GLY A 26 -19.28 10.33 7.75
N ASN A 27 -20.51 10.86 7.69
CA ASN A 27 -20.96 11.85 6.68
C ASN A 27 -20.77 11.47 5.20
N GLY A 28 -20.53 10.18 4.90
CA GLY A 28 -20.22 9.68 3.56
C GLY A 28 -18.73 9.65 3.21
N ASN A 29 -17.83 9.81 4.19
CA ASN A 29 -16.38 9.70 4.02
C ASN A 29 -15.89 8.27 4.32
N ALA A 30 -14.82 7.88 3.61
CA ALA A 30 -14.01 6.73 4.01
C ALA A 30 -13.09 7.11 5.18
N LEU A 31 -12.76 6.13 6.02
CA LEU A 31 -11.76 6.29 7.06
C LEU A 31 -10.36 6.13 6.43
N ILE A 32 -9.56 7.20 6.45
CA ILE A 32 -8.16 7.19 6.02
C ILE A 32 -7.30 7.20 7.28
N ASP A 33 -6.45 6.17 7.43
CA ASP A 33 -5.54 6.04 8.55
C ASP A 33 -4.13 6.40 8.07
N HIS A 34 -3.78 7.68 8.23
CA HIS A 34 -2.51 8.21 7.74
C HIS A 34 -1.29 7.58 8.44
N ASP A 35 -1.42 7.18 9.70
CA ASP A 35 -0.33 6.52 10.44
C ASP A 35 -0.02 5.14 9.84
N LEU A 36 -1.06 4.35 9.55
CA LEU A 36 -0.90 3.06 8.87
C LEU A 36 -0.36 3.21 7.45
N ILE A 37 -0.78 4.25 6.71
CA ILE A 37 -0.28 4.53 5.36
C ILE A 37 1.20 4.94 5.40
N GLN A 38 1.58 5.83 6.31
CA GLN A 38 2.97 6.23 6.47
C GLN A 38 3.85 5.03 6.85
N ARG A 39 3.34 4.15 7.73
CA ARG A 39 4.02 2.92 8.09
C ARG A 39 4.14 1.97 6.89
N LEU A 40 3.08 1.81 6.08
CA LEU A 40 3.13 1.04 4.84
C LEU A 40 4.26 1.53 3.93
N HIS A 41 4.35 2.84 3.70
CA HIS A 41 5.39 3.43 2.85
C HIS A 41 6.80 3.21 3.39
N THR A 42 6.99 3.43 4.69
CA THR A 42 8.30 3.26 5.35
C THR A 42 8.75 1.80 5.30
N THR A 43 7.85 0.86 5.55
CA THR A 43 8.15 -0.58 5.48
C THR A 43 8.37 -1.03 4.03
N LEU A 44 7.65 -0.47 3.05
CA LEU A 44 7.88 -0.74 1.62
C LEU A 44 9.26 -0.28 1.16
N ASP A 45 9.70 0.90 1.58
CA ASP A 45 11.04 1.41 1.25
C ASP A 45 12.13 0.51 1.84
N SER A 46 11.93 0.02 3.08
CA SER A 46 12.84 -0.95 3.71
C SER A 46 12.84 -2.31 2.98
N TYR A 47 11.66 -2.76 2.54
CA TYR A 47 11.50 -4.01 1.80
C TYR A 47 12.12 -3.97 0.40
N LYS A 48 12.14 -2.80 -0.25
CA LYS A 48 12.83 -2.59 -1.54
C LYS A 48 14.30 -3.00 -1.48
N GLU A 49 15.01 -2.61 -0.43
CA GLU A 49 16.43 -2.93 -0.27
C GLU A 49 16.65 -4.43 0.02
N ALA A 50 15.71 -5.07 0.72
CA ALA A 50 15.71 -6.50 0.95
C ALA A 50 15.54 -7.32 -0.34
N ILE A 51 14.57 -6.98 -1.19
CA ILE A 51 14.32 -7.74 -2.44
C ILE A 51 15.46 -7.61 -3.46
N ARG A 52 16.19 -6.49 -3.45
CA ARG A 52 17.40 -6.30 -4.27
C ARG A 52 18.50 -7.29 -3.91
N THR A 53 18.53 -7.73 -2.66
CA THR A 53 19.55 -8.65 -2.13
C THR A 53 19.15 -10.12 -2.33
N GLU A 54 17.86 -10.45 -2.19
CA GLU A 54 17.37 -11.84 -2.22
C GLU A 54 16.83 -12.29 -3.59
N GLU A 55 16.66 -11.37 -4.55
CA GLU A 55 16.12 -11.59 -5.92
C GLU A 55 14.76 -12.34 -5.96
N ARG A 56 14.03 -12.35 -4.85
CA ARG A 56 12.75 -13.05 -4.71
C ARG A 56 11.74 -12.19 -3.97
N VAL A 57 10.48 -12.36 -4.35
CA VAL A 57 9.36 -11.62 -3.78
C VAL A 57 8.20 -12.58 -3.53
N SER A 58 7.59 -12.51 -2.35
CA SER A 58 6.38 -13.26 -2.04
C SER A 58 5.20 -12.82 -2.92
N LYS A 59 4.66 -13.75 -3.71
CA LYS A 59 3.46 -13.51 -4.56
C LYS A 59 2.25 -13.05 -3.75
N GLU A 60 2.09 -13.59 -2.54
CA GLU A 60 0.99 -13.24 -1.65
C GLU A 60 1.10 -11.81 -1.13
N LEU A 61 2.33 -11.36 -0.84
CA LEU A 61 2.58 -9.97 -0.47
C LEU A 61 2.28 -9.03 -1.64
N VAL A 62 2.78 -9.34 -2.85
CA VAL A 62 2.49 -8.52 -4.05
C VAL A 62 0.98 -8.39 -4.26
N TRP A 63 0.24 -9.50 -4.14
CA TRP A 63 -1.21 -9.48 -4.25
C TRP A 63 -1.85 -8.59 -3.17
N SER A 64 -1.39 -8.69 -1.92
CA SER A 64 -1.91 -7.89 -0.80
C SER A 64 -1.69 -6.38 -1.00
N LEU A 65 -0.50 -6.00 -1.50
CA LEU A 65 -0.14 -4.63 -1.81
C LEU A 65 -0.99 -4.06 -2.96
N LEU A 66 -1.11 -4.80 -4.07
CA LEU A 66 -1.93 -4.39 -5.21
C LEU A 66 -3.41 -4.32 -4.84
N TYR A 67 -3.91 -5.27 -4.06
CA TYR A 67 -5.28 -5.24 -3.58
C TYR A 67 -5.53 -4.02 -2.71
N THR A 68 -4.65 -3.74 -1.74
CA THR A 68 -4.74 -2.54 -0.89
C THR A 68 -4.73 -1.26 -1.71
N CYS A 69 -3.83 -1.14 -2.70
CA CYS A 69 -3.79 -0.01 -3.63
C CYS A 69 -5.12 0.14 -4.38
N SER A 70 -5.65 -0.94 -4.94
CA SER A 70 -6.94 -0.92 -5.65
C SER A 70 -8.12 -0.49 -4.75
N ARG A 71 -8.05 -0.77 -3.43
CA ARG A 71 -9.10 -0.37 -2.49
C ARG A 71 -9.20 1.14 -2.34
N PHE A 72 -8.10 1.89 -2.35
CA PHE A 72 -8.15 3.36 -2.35
C PHE A 72 -8.91 3.89 -3.57
N TYR A 73 -8.56 3.38 -4.77
CA TYR A 73 -9.24 3.76 -6.01
C TYR A 73 -10.73 3.39 -6.03
N VAL A 74 -11.08 2.17 -5.62
CA VAL A 74 -12.48 1.74 -5.59
C VAL A 74 -13.26 2.59 -4.60
N GLN A 75 -12.70 2.84 -3.41
CA GLN A 75 -13.39 3.57 -2.35
C GLN A 75 -13.59 5.05 -2.70
N SER A 76 -12.70 5.65 -3.50
CA SER A 76 -12.85 7.04 -3.96
C SER A 76 -14.12 7.24 -4.78
N LYS A 77 -14.57 6.21 -5.51
CA LYS A 77 -15.83 6.27 -6.29
C LYS A 77 -17.10 6.35 -5.45
N TYR A 78 -17.01 6.08 -4.15
CA TYR A 78 -18.17 5.96 -3.26
C TYR A 78 -18.09 6.84 -2.01
N SER A 79 -17.06 7.70 -1.90
CA SER A 79 -16.81 8.51 -0.71
C SER A 79 -16.69 9.99 -1.07
N LYS A 80 -17.12 10.89 -0.17
CA LYS A 80 -17.01 12.34 -0.41
C LYS A 80 -15.58 12.88 -0.29
N ASN A 81 -14.70 12.20 0.43
CA ASN A 81 -13.26 12.48 0.47
C ASN A 81 -12.49 11.76 -0.66
N GLU A 82 -13.07 11.75 -1.87
CA GLU A 82 -12.47 11.08 -3.04
C GLU A 82 -11.08 11.60 -3.41
N ALA A 83 -10.83 12.91 -3.23
CA ALA A 83 -9.56 13.54 -3.56
C ALA A 83 -8.43 12.99 -2.69
N ASP A 84 -8.67 12.84 -1.38
CA ASP A 84 -7.70 12.26 -0.46
C ASP A 84 -7.43 10.80 -0.81
N LEU A 85 -8.48 10.02 -1.09
CA LEU A 85 -8.34 8.61 -1.48
C LEU A 85 -7.57 8.43 -2.79
N MET A 86 -7.80 9.30 -3.78
CA MET A 86 -7.09 9.27 -5.05
C MET A 86 -5.62 9.66 -4.88
N LYS A 87 -5.32 10.62 -3.99
CA LYS A 87 -3.95 10.97 -3.64
C LYS A 87 -3.21 9.76 -3.04
N GLU A 88 -3.80 9.09 -2.05
CA GLU A 88 -3.20 7.91 -1.43
C GLU A 88 -3.03 6.74 -2.43
N TYR A 89 -3.99 6.58 -3.35
CA TYR A 89 -3.87 5.63 -4.47
C TYR A 89 -2.65 5.95 -5.34
N ASP A 90 -2.52 7.19 -5.81
CA ASP A 90 -1.44 7.59 -6.71
C ASP A 90 -0.07 7.43 -6.04
N GLU A 91 0.05 7.84 -4.77
CA GLU A 91 1.29 7.71 -3.99
C GLU A 91 1.69 6.24 -3.80
N LEU A 92 0.76 5.38 -3.40
CA LEU A 92 1.03 3.96 -3.23
C LEU A 92 1.33 3.28 -4.57
N ASN A 93 0.57 3.57 -5.63
CA ASN A 93 0.79 2.99 -6.95
C ASN A 93 2.18 3.34 -7.50
N GLN A 94 2.59 4.61 -7.42
CA GLN A 94 3.93 5.04 -7.85
C GLN A 94 5.04 4.34 -7.06
N ARG A 95 4.87 4.18 -5.74
CA ARG A 95 5.86 3.46 -4.92
C ARG A 95 5.93 1.98 -5.28
N LEU A 96 4.80 1.30 -5.45
CA LEU A 96 4.79 -0.11 -5.87
C LEU A 96 5.47 -0.31 -7.22
N VAL A 97 5.25 0.61 -8.18
CA VAL A 97 5.98 0.62 -9.45
C VAL A 97 7.48 0.74 -9.21
N ARG A 98 7.94 1.64 -8.33
CA ARG A 98 9.38 1.79 -8.01
C ARG A 98 9.99 0.59 -7.29
N VAL A 99 9.21 -0.11 -6.46
CA VAL A 99 9.67 -1.29 -5.73
C VAL A 99 9.77 -2.49 -6.66
N PHE A 100 8.79 -2.69 -7.54
CA PHE A 100 8.69 -3.90 -8.37
C PHE A 100 9.13 -3.74 -9.83
N SER A 101 9.36 -2.53 -10.30
CA SER A 101 9.96 -2.31 -11.63
C SER A 101 11.46 -2.14 -11.48
N ASN A 102 12.22 -2.94 -12.23
CA ASN A 102 13.68 -2.82 -12.37
C ASN A 102 14.11 -1.57 -13.17
N TYR A 103 13.32 -0.49 -13.17
CA TYR A 103 13.66 0.72 -13.92
C TYR A 103 14.66 1.56 -13.11
N ASP A 104 15.93 1.32 -13.46
CA ASP A 104 17.16 2.09 -13.23
C ASP A 104 17.71 2.22 -11.79
N ASP A 105 18.64 1.33 -11.46
CA ASP A 105 19.97 1.73 -10.94
C ASP A 105 21.07 1.36 -11.97
N SER A 106 20.76 1.52 -13.28
CA SER A 106 21.76 1.42 -14.35
C SER A 106 22.25 2.81 -14.76
N LYS A 107 22.87 3.57 -13.83
CA LYS A 107 23.82 4.64 -14.16
C LYS A 107 24.86 4.82 -13.06
#